data_AF-A0A7S1HY88-F1
#
_entry.id   AF-A0A7S1HY88-F1
#
_cell.length_a   1.000
_cell.length_b   1.000
_cell.length_c   1.000
_cell.angle_alpha   90.00
_cell.angle_beta   90.00
_cell.angle_gamma   90.00
#
_symmetry.space_group_name_H-M   'P 1'
#
loop_
_entity.id
_entity.type
_entity.pdbx_description
1 polymer ?
#
loop_
_entity_poly.entity_id
_entity_poly.type
_entity_poly.pdbx_seq_one_letter_code
_entity_poly.pdbx_strand_id
1 'polypeptide(L)'
;LTLRLGLAVRGGVDLLQDVLPGRSVLILAPPGAGKTTLIREIARMLSETQSVIVVDTSNEICGNGLQPHPSVGPARRMMVPSLDRQAAIMVEAVQNHTPDVIVCDEIGRPQEVDVARTIKNRGPQLVASAHGDLRSLVKNQQLNGLIGGTQRVTVSDLLALDEGGNFSKLRTQRTGAPVFDIIVELLPGQPEECRVVQDVKRAVDCILEGEQYTAELRRRGQDGRVLIDTLDL
;
A
#
# COMPACT_ATOMS: atom_id res chain seq x y z
N LEU A 1 -6.92 -21.93 -21.41
CA LEU A 1 -5.63 -21.24 -21.28
C LEU A 1 -5.92 -19.77 -21.04
N THR A 2 -5.66 -19.23 -19.85
CA THR A 2 -5.87 -17.79 -19.56
C THR A 2 -4.50 -17.11 -19.63
N LEU A 3 -4.21 -16.43 -20.73
CA LEU A 3 -2.99 -15.63 -20.90
C LEU A 3 -3.25 -14.24 -20.32
N ARG A 4 -2.54 -13.87 -19.25
CA ARG A 4 -2.44 -12.49 -18.79
C ARG A 4 -1.19 -11.87 -19.41
N LEU A 5 -1.37 -10.82 -20.19
CA LEU A 5 -0.29 -10.10 -20.85
C LEU A 5 -0.08 -8.79 -20.10
N GLY A 6 1.05 -8.65 -19.40
CA GLY A 6 1.39 -7.42 -18.70
C GLY A 6 1.75 -6.32 -19.71
N LEU A 7 0.79 -5.44 -20.05
CA LEU A 7 1.08 -4.24 -20.83
C LEU A 7 1.83 -3.23 -19.95
N ALA A 8 2.98 -2.76 -20.44
CA ALA A 8 3.70 -1.63 -19.83
C ALA A 8 3.02 -0.33 -20.28
N VAL A 9 1.89 0.00 -19.67
CA VAL A 9 1.30 1.34 -19.75
C VAL A 9 2.20 2.29 -18.96
N ARG A 10 2.33 3.54 -19.41
CA ARG A 10 3.13 4.58 -18.74
C ARG A 10 2.21 5.71 -18.28
N GLY A 11 2.58 6.33 -17.18
CA GLY A 11 2.01 7.60 -16.72
C GLY A 11 1.37 7.48 -15.34
N GLY A 12 0.96 6.30 -14.89
CA GLY A 12 0.28 6.17 -13.59
C GLY A 12 1.10 6.73 -12.42
N VAL A 13 2.43 6.64 -12.51
CA VAL A 13 3.35 7.18 -11.50
C VAL A 13 3.31 8.72 -11.41
N ASP A 14 2.94 9.44 -12.47
CA ASP A 14 2.94 10.91 -12.52
C ASP A 14 2.03 11.53 -11.46
N LEU A 15 0.92 10.85 -11.15
CA LEU A 15 -0.01 11.26 -10.10
C LEU A 15 0.59 11.17 -8.69
N LEU A 16 1.73 10.50 -8.53
CA LEU A 16 2.29 10.10 -7.23
C LEU A 16 3.77 10.51 -7.05
N GLN A 17 4.41 11.13 -8.04
CA GLN A 17 5.86 11.39 -8.00
C GLN A 17 6.31 12.19 -6.76
N ASP A 18 5.49 13.12 -6.29
CA ASP A 18 5.73 13.94 -5.11
C ASP A 18 5.52 13.18 -3.79
N VAL A 19 4.74 12.09 -3.78
CA VAL A 19 4.45 11.33 -2.55
C VAL A 19 5.34 10.12 -2.33
N LEU A 20 5.94 9.59 -3.39
CA LEU A 20 6.73 8.37 -3.32
C LEU A 20 8.06 8.49 -2.56
N PRO A 21 8.90 9.52 -2.73
CA PRO A 21 10.24 9.51 -2.13
C PRO A 21 10.22 9.42 -0.60
N GLY A 22 10.86 8.39 -0.05
CA GLY A 22 11.08 8.23 1.39
C GLY A 22 9.84 7.88 2.22
N ARG A 23 8.69 7.62 1.58
CA ARG A 23 7.43 7.26 2.26
C ARG A 23 6.96 5.88 1.82
N SER A 24 6.62 5.03 2.78
CA SER A 24 6.04 3.72 2.47
C SER A 24 4.62 3.90 1.93
N VAL A 25 4.33 3.33 0.77
CA VAL A 25 3.06 3.50 0.04
C VAL A 25 2.36 2.15 -0.14
N LEU A 26 1.08 2.09 0.25
CA LEU A 26 0.22 0.95 -0.02
C LEU A 26 -0.84 1.33 -1.06
N ILE A 27 -0.85 0.59 -2.16
CA ILE A 27 -1.82 0.74 -3.24
C ILE A 27 -3.01 -0.18 -2.99
N LEU A 28 -4.21 0.38 -2.88
CA LEU A 28 -5.45 -0.35 -2.66
C LEU A 28 -6.31 -0.29 -3.92
N ALA A 29 -6.74 -1.45 -4.40
CA ALA A 29 -7.72 -1.51 -5.48
C ALA A 29 -8.34 -2.91 -5.59
N PRO A 30 -9.55 -3.04 -6.18
CA PRO A 30 -10.05 -4.36 -6.54
C PRO A 30 -9.17 -5.05 -7.62
N PRO A 31 -9.36 -6.36 -7.85
CA PRO A 31 -8.69 -7.07 -8.94
C PRO A 31 -8.88 -6.37 -10.29
N GLY A 32 -7.83 -6.32 -11.12
CA GLY A 32 -7.90 -5.77 -12.47
C GLY A 32 -7.81 -4.24 -12.60
N ALA A 33 -7.69 -3.50 -11.49
CA ALA A 33 -7.61 -2.03 -11.50
C ALA A 33 -6.21 -1.45 -11.83
N GLY A 34 -5.25 -2.27 -12.28
CA GLY A 34 -3.93 -1.79 -12.72
C GLY A 34 -2.85 -1.67 -11.64
N LYS A 35 -3.03 -2.25 -10.45
CA LYS A 35 -2.06 -2.21 -9.33
C LYS A 35 -0.65 -2.61 -9.74
N THR A 36 -0.49 -3.76 -10.38
CA THR A 36 0.80 -4.29 -10.82
C THR A 36 1.47 -3.38 -11.86
N THR A 37 0.70 -2.76 -12.75
CA THR A 37 1.23 -1.79 -13.72
C THR A 37 1.81 -0.58 -13.01
N LEU A 38 1.07 -0.03 -12.03
CA LEU A 38 1.54 1.11 -11.24
C LEU A 38 2.77 0.75 -10.39
N ILE A 39 2.76 -0.40 -9.71
CA ILE A 39 3.89 -0.88 -8.92
C ILE A 39 5.15 -1.02 -9.77
N ARG A 40 5.02 -1.58 -10.97
CA ARG A 40 6.13 -1.74 -11.90
C ARG A 40 6.71 -0.39 -12.32
N GLU A 41 5.87 0.61 -12.60
CA GLU A 41 6.31 1.97 -12.90
C GLU A 41 7.02 2.63 -11.71
N ILE A 42 6.48 2.47 -10.49
CA ILE A 42 7.09 2.98 -9.25
C ILE A 42 8.47 2.35 -9.03
N ALA A 43 8.58 1.02 -9.17
CA ALA A 43 9.84 0.31 -9.03
C ALA A 43 10.90 0.85 -10.00
N ARG A 44 10.52 1.05 -11.27
CA ARG A 44 11.38 1.66 -12.28
C ARG A 44 11.87 3.03 -11.85
N MET A 45 10.94 3.93 -11.54
CA MET A 45 11.26 5.32 -11.18
C MET A 45 12.19 5.39 -9.97
N LEU A 46 11.87 4.69 -8.87
CA LEU A 46 12.69 4.71 -7.66
C LEU A 46 14.08 4.10 -7.91
N SER A 47 14.16 3.07 -8.75
CA SER A 47 15.43 2.37 -9.02
C SER A 47 16.45 3.22 -9.78
N GLU A 48 16.03 4.30 -10.44
CA GLU A 48 16.95 5.22 -11.11
C GLU A 48 17.91 5.92 -10.13
N THR A 49 17.54 6.05 -8.85
CA THR A 49 18.34 6.75 -7.83
C THR A 49 18.57 5.97 -6.55
N GLN A 50 17.88 4.84 -6.35
CA GLN A 50 17.89 4.06 -5.11
C GLN A 50 18.11 2.58 -5.37
N SER A 51 18.67 1.85 -4.40
CA SER A 51 18.73 0.39 -4.44
C SER A 51 17.34 -0.20 -4.17
N VAL A 52 16.62 -0.53 -5.24
CA VAL A 52 15.30 -1.18 -5.20
C VAL A 52 15.43 -2.70 -5.31
N ILE A 53 14.70 -3.42 -4.45
CA ILE A 53 14.46 -4.86 -4.59
C ILE A 53 12.96 -5.10 -4.79
N VAL A 54 12.64 -5.82 -5.86
CA VAL A 54 11.30 -6.35 -6.11
C VAL A 54 11.23 -7.78 -5.58
N VAL A 55 10.36 -8.02 -4.60
CA VAL A 55 9.96 -9.36 -4.16
C VAL A 55 8.81 -9.80 -5.07
N ASP A 56 9.12 -10.63 -6.06
CA ASP A 56 8.21 -10.96 -7.17
C ASP A 56 7.65 -12.37 -7.03
N THR A 57 6.37 -12.47 -6.65
CA THR A 57 5.74 -13.73 -6.28
C THR A 57 5.08 -14.46 -7.45
N SER A 58 4.60 -13.70 -8.42
CA SER A 58 3.83 -14.20 -9.57
C SER A 58 4.61 -14.06 -10.88
N ASN A 59 5.82 -13.51 -10.84
CA ASN A 59 6.57 -13.01 -11.99
C ASN A 59 5.79 -11.95 -12.79
N GLU A 60 4.73 -11.37 -12.21
CA GLU A 60 3.93 -10.35 -12.88
C GLU A 60 4.66 -9.01 -12.93
N ILE A 61 5.54 -8.68 -11.97
CA ILE A 61 6.26 -7.40 -11.98
C ILE A 61 7.45 -7.43 -12.95
N CYS A 62 8.33 -8.42 -12.79
CA CYS A 62 9.62 -8.51 -13.48
C CYS A 62 9.61 -9.46 -14.69
N GLY A 63 8.52 -10.16 -14.95
CA GLY A 63 8.41 -11.12 -16.05
C GLY A 63 9.15 -12.45 -15.80
N ASN A 64 8.97 -13.37 -16.74
CA ASN A 64 9.43 -14.78 -16.61
C ASN A 64 10.91 -15.01 -16.94
N GLY A 65 11.65 -13.98 -17.36
CA GLY A 65 13.07 -14.11 -17.70
C GLY A 65 13.95 -14.31 -16.46
N LEU A 66 15.18 -14.80 -16.64
CA LEU A 66 16.18 -14.87 -15.56
C LEU A 66 16.60 -13.47 -15.11
N GLN A 67 16.73 -12.54 -16.05
CA GLN A 67 16.92 -11.12 -15.78
C GLN A 67 15.56 -10.43 -15.63
N PRO A 68 15.42 -9.45 -14.71
CA PRO A 68 14.21 -8.64 -14.61
C PRO A 68 13.91 -7.94 -15.93
N HIS A 69 12.63 -7.85 -16.28
CA HIS A 69 12.18 -7.18 -17.48
C HIS A 69 12.57 -5.68 -17.45
N PRO A 70 13.02 -5.07 -18.55
CA PRO A 70 13.50 -3.67 -18.56
C PRO A 70 12.49 -2.64 -18.04
N SER A 71 11.20 -2.99 -18.00
CA SER A 71 10.13 -2.14 -17.44
C SER A 71 10.28 -1.82 -15.97
N VAL A 72 11.09 -2.57 -15.19
CA VAL A 72 11.39 -2.25 -13.78
C VAL A 72 12.69 -1.46 -13.60
N GLY A 73 13.33 -1.03 -14.70
CA GLY A 73 14.60 -0.30 -14.63
C GLY A 73 15.73 -1.15 -14.03
N PRO A 74 16.71 -0.53 -13.33
CA PRO A 74 17.80 -1.24 -12.65
C PRO A 74 17.38 -1.98 -11.36
N ALA A 75 16.09 -2.05 -11.02
CA ALA A 75 15.63 -2.78 -9.85
C ALA A 75 16.08 -4.26 -9.88
N ARG A 76 16.54 -4.75 -8.73
CA ARG A 76 16.90 -6.17 -8.55
C ARG A 76 15.66 -6.98 -8.22
N ARG A 77 15.64 -8.26 -8.61
CA ARG A 77 14.55 -9.18 -8.29
C ARG A 77 14.98 -10.23 -7.27
N MET A 78 14.14 -10.46 -6.28
CA MET A 78 14.11 -11.70 -5.50
C MET A 78 12.84 -12.47 -5.87
N MET A 79 13.02 -13.62 -6.52
CA MET A 79 11.90 -14.44 -6.98
C MET A 79 11.37 -15.26 -5.80
N VAL A 80 10.05 -15.23 -5.59
CA VAL A 80 9.44 -16.05 -4.54
C VAL A 80 9.06 -17.41 -5.12
N PRO A 81 9.55 -18.53 -4.54
CA PRO A 81 9.31 -19.86 -5.09
C PRO A 81 7.85 -20.35 -4.93
N SER A 82 7.13 -19.82 -3.93
CA SER A 82 5.72 -20.13 -3.68
C SER A 82 5.11 -19.06 -2.77
N LEU A 83 3.79 -18.87 -2.83
CA LEU A 83 3.12 -17.79 -2.09
C LEU A 83 3.36 -17.83 -0.57
N ASP A 84 3.47 -19.01 0.03
CA ASP A 84 3.79 -19.21 1.45
C ASP A 84 5.22 -18.81 1.83
N ARG A 85 6.11 -18.65 0.84
CA ARG A 85 7.50 -18.25 1.04
C ARG A 85 7.71 -16.74 0.93
N GLN A 86 6.70 -15.97 0.51
CA GLN A 86 6.84 -14.52 0.30
C GLN A 86 7.35 -13.79 1.55
N ALA A 87 6.76 -14.08 2.72
CA ALA A 87 7.19 -13.49 3.99
C ALA A 87 8.68 -13.78 4.30
N ALA A 88 9.16 -15.00 4.03
CA ALA A 88 10.57 -15.35 4.24
C ALA A 88 11.49 -14.58 3.28
N ILE A 89 11.10 -14.44 2.02
CA ILE A 89 11.86 -13.67 1.02
C ILE A 89 11.88 -12.18 1.35
N MET A 90 10.78 -11.62 1.86
CA MET A 90 10.73 -10.23 2.35
C MET A 90 11.72 -10.00 3.52
N VAL A 91 11.84 -10.97 4.44
CA VAL A 91 12.83 -10.89 5.53
C VAL A 91 14.27 -10.96 4.98
N GLU A 92 14.52 -11.90 4.07
CA GLU A 92 15.82 -12.08 3.43
C GLU A 92 16.27 -10.82 2.67
N ALA A 93 15.34 -10.16 1.96
CA ALA A 93 15.58 -8.91 1.26
C ALA A 93 16.20 -7.85 2.18
N VAL A 94 15.63 -7.67 3.38
CA VAL A 94 16.16 -6.71 4.35
C VAL A 94 17.50 -7.17 4.93
N GLN A 95 17.61 -8.45 5.31
CA GLN A 95 18.76 -8.95 6.04
C GLN A 95 20.04 -9.01 5.20
N ASN A 96 19.92 -9.40 3.93
CA ASN A 96 21.08 -9.76 3.12
C ASN A 96 21.43 -8.70 2.07
N HIS A 97 20.50 -7.81 1.73
CA HIS A 97 20.70 -6.90 0.61
C HIS A 97 20.59 -5.41 0.96
N THR A 98 20.20 -5.09 2.20
CA THR A 98 20.08 -3.72 2.73
C THR A 98 19.54 -2.71 1.70
N PRO A 99 18.35 -2.94 1.11
CA PRO A 99 17.82 -2.07 0.07
C PRO A 99 17.30 -0.77 0.66
N ASP A 100 17.30 0.29 -0.15
CA ASP A 100 16.61 1.54 0.18
C ASP A 100 15.09 1.37 0.08
N VAL A 101 14.64 0.57 -0.90
CA VAL A 101 13.22 0.32 -1.19
C VAL A 101 12.96 -1.17 -1.43
N ILE A 102 11.92 -1.69 -0.79
CA ILE A 102 11.34 -3.00 -1.08
C ILE A 102 10.00 -2.79 -1.79
N VAL A 103 9.83 -3.48 -2.91
CA VAL A 103 8.60 -3.48 -3.70
C VAL A 103 8.00 -4.88 -3.70
N CYS A 104 6.75 -5.02 -3.29
CA CYS A 104 6.00 -6.27 -3.35
C CYS A 104 4.75 -6.07 -4.21
N ASP A 105 4.35 -7.06 -5.01
CA ASP A 105 3.12 -6.93 -5.81
C ASP A 105 1.89 -6.85 -4.92
N GLU A 106 1.71 -7.83 -4.05
CA GLU A 106 0.54 -7.92 -3.19
C GLU A 106 0.92 -8.45 -1.80
N ILE A 107 0.41 -7.80 -0.75
CA ILE A 107 0.38 -8.32 0.62
C ILE A 107 -1.04 -8.79 0.91
N GLY A 108 -1.20 -10.11 1.04
CA GLY A 108 -2.49 -10.78 1.17
C GLY A 108 -2.59 -11.73 2.37
N ARG A 109 -1.52 -11.92 3.15
CA ARG A 109 -1.48 -12.90 4.26
C ARG A 109 -0.99 -12.31 5.57
N PRO A 110 -1.47 -12.81 6.74
CA PRO A 110 -1.04 -12.31 8.05
C PRO A 110 0.48 -12.34 8.27
N GLN A 111 1.16 -13.38 7.80
CA GLN A 111 2.61 -13.51 7.96
C GLN A 111 3.37 -12.38 7.24
N GLU A 112 2.87 -11.96 6.08
CA GLU A 112 3.46 -10.85 5.31
C GLU A 112 3.24 -9.51 6.01
N VAL A 113 2.12 -9.34 6.74
CA VAL A 113 1.82 -8.16 7.56
C VAL A 113 2.81 -8.02 8.71
N ASP A 114 3.11 -9.13 9.41
CA ASP A 114 4.08 -9.13 10.50
C ASP A 114 5.50 -8.81 10.00
N VAL A 115 5.86 -9.33 8.82
CA VAL A 115 7.13 -8.97 8.17
C VAL A 115 7.13 -7.51 7.74
N ALA A 116 6.05 -6.99 7.15
CA ALA A 116 5.94 -5.59 6.74
C ALA A 116 6.12 -4.62 7.92
N ARG A 117 5.56 -4.95 9.09
CA ARG A 117 5.82 -4.23 10.35
C ARG A 117 7.30 -4.26 10.75
N THR A 118 7.95 -5.41 10.58
CA THR A 118 9.39 -5.55 10.84
C THR A 118 10.22 -4.71 9.87
N ILE A 119 9.85 -4.67 8.58
CA ILE A 119 10.50 -3.83 7.56
C ILE A 119 10.41 -2.36 7.94
N LYS A 120 9.20 -1.88 8.31
CA LYS A 120 8.98 -0.48 8.72
C LYS A 120 9.93 -0.05 9.86
N ASN A 121 10.15 -0.94 10.83
CA ASN A 121 11.06 -0.66 11.95
C ASN A 121 12.55 -0.73 11.58
N ARG A 122 12.90 -1.37 10.45
CA ARG A 122 14.29 -1.51 9.99
C ARG A 122 14.72 -0.40 9.03
N GLY A 123 13.78 0.36 8.46
CA GLY A 123 14.08 1.58 7.72
C GLY A 123 13.83 1.57 6.20
N PRO A 124 13.92 0.44 5.46
CA PRO A 124 13.63 0.46 4.03
C PRO A 124 12.21 0.97 3.75
N GLN A 125 12.09 1.80 2.72
CA GLN A 125 10.79 2.20 2.19
C GLN A 125 10.07 0.94 1.66
N LEU A 126 8.80 0.78 1.98
CA LEU A 126 7.99 -0.33 1.48
C LEU A 126 6.93 0.19 0.51
N VAL A 127 6.92 -0.35 -0.70
CA VAL A 127 5.85 -0.16 -1.69
C VAL A 127 5.16 -1.49 -1.90
N ALA A 128 3.86 -1.55 -1.69
CA ALA A 128 3.09 -2.77 -1.91
C ALA A 128 1.69 -2.48 -2.41
N SER A 129 0.96 -3.52 -2.80
CA SER A 129 -0.49 -3.42 -2.96
C SER A 129 -1.27 -4.39 -2.09
N ALA A 130 -2.56 -4.12 -1.91
CA ALA A 130 -3.52 -5.04 -1.34
C ALA A 130 -4.90 -4.85 -2.01
N HIS A 131 -5.77 -5.83 -1.81
CA HIS A 131 -7.13 -5.78 -2.34
C HIS A 131 -8.06 -4.91 -1.48
N GLY A 132 -8.93 -4.15 -2.15
CA GLY A 132 -10.00 -3.37 -1.52
C GLY A 132 -9.72 -1.87 -1.51
N ASP A 133 -10.32 -1.20 -0.54
CA ASP A 133 -10.15 0.22 -0.17
C ASP A 133 -9.81 0.35 1.33
N LEU A 134 -9.49 1.55 1.79
CA LEU A 134 -9.08 1.81 3.18
C LEU A 134 -10.16 1.37 4.19
N ARG A 135 -11.44 1.64 3.89
CA ARG A 135 -12.57 1.28 4.77
C ARG A 135 -12.71 -0.24 4.90
N SER A 136 -12.52 -0.98 3.81
CA SER A 136 -12.51 -2.45 3.80
C SER A 136 -11.30 -3.02 4.52
N LEU A 137 -10.13 -2.37 4.40
CA LEU A 137 -8.89 -2.78 5.05
C LEU A 137 -8.97 -2.63 6.57
N VAL A 138 -9.60 -1.57 7.09
CA VAL A 138 -9.87 -1.40 8.54
C VAL A 138 -10.64 -2.58 9.13
N LYS A 139 -11.59 -3.14 8.36
CA LYS A 139 -12.43 -4.27 8.79
C LYS A 139 -11.74 -5.63 8.63
N ASN A 140 -10.69 -5.71 7.80
CA ASN A 140 -10.00 -6.95 7.50
C ASN A 140 -9.04 -7.34 8.63
N GLN A 141 -9.44 -8.29 9.49
CA GLN A 141 -8.64 -8.73 10.64
C GLN A 141 -7.28 -9.34 10.27
N GLN A 142 -7.13 -9.85 9.05
CA GLN A 142 -5.88 -10.44 8.61
C GLN A 142 -4.88 -9.38 8.14
N LEU A 143 -5.37 -8.27 7.56
CA LEU A 143 -4.53 -7.28 6.86
C LEU A 143 -4.55 -5.88 7.50
N ASN A 144 -5.46 -5.59 8.43
CA ASN A 144 -5.52 -4.28 9.09
C ASN A 144 -4.24 -3.93 9.84
N GLY A 145 -3.36 -4.90 10.10
CA GLY A 145 -2.04 -4.64 10.67
C GLY A 145 -1.16 -3.74 9.80
N LEU A 146 -1.41 -3.64 8.48
CA LEU A 146 -0.71 -2.74 7.55
C LEU A 146 -1.01 -1.26 7.83
N ILE A 147 -2.17 -0.97 8.42
CA ILE A 147 -2.61 0.39 8.76
C ILE A 147 -2.62 0.63 10.28
N GLY A 148 -1.86 -0.18 11.02
CA GLY A 148 -1.68 -0.02 12.46
C GLY A 148 -2.56 -0.91 13.33
N GLY A 149 -3.33 -1.83 12.75
CA GLY A 149 -4.16 -2.80 13.45
C GLY A 149 -5.37 -2.18 14.17
N THR A 150 -6.35 -2.99 14.57
CA THR A 150 -7.49 -2.50 15.38
C THR A 150 -7.75 -3.44 16.55
N GLN A 151 -8.14 -2.88 17.70
CA GLN A 151 -8.52 -3.64 18.88
C GLN A 151 -9.73 -3.01 19.57
N ARG A 152 -10.57 -3.82 20.19
CA ARG A 152 -11.64 -3.35 21.07
C ARG A 152 -11.10 -3.22 22.49
N VAL A 153 -11.18 -2.03 23.06
CA VAL A 153 -10.83 -1.76 24.45
C VAL A 153 -12.07 -1.40 25.25
N THR A 154 -12.08 -1.79 26.53
CA THR A 154 -13.09 -1.31 27.47
C THR A 154 -12.68 0.06 27.98
N VAL A 155 -13.52 1.05 27.73
CA VAL A 155 -13.32 2.41 28.21
C VAL A 155 -14.01 2.55 29.57
N SER A 156 -13.34 3.26 30.50
CA SER A 156 -13.88 3.55 31.83
C SER A 156 -15.15 4.40 31.75
N ASP A 157 -15.99 4.32 32.79
CA ASP A 157 -17.29 5.00 32.88
C ASP A 157 -17.23 6.51 32.60
N LEU A 158 -16.13 7.19 32.94
CA LEU A 158 -15.91 8.63 32.66
C LEU A 158 -15.81 8.99 31.17
N LEU A 159 -15.44 8.04 30.33
CA LEU A 159 -15.22 8.20 28.89
C LEU A 159 -16.18 7.33 28.05
N ALA A 160 -17.09 6.62 28.72
CA ALA A 160 -18.07 5.72 28.10
C ALA A 160 -19.34 6.45 27.63
N LEU A 161 -19.46 7.75 27.91
CA LEU A 161 -20.50 8.63 27.37
C LEU A 161 -20.07 9.06 25.96
N ASP A 162 -20.83 8.65 24.94
CA ASP A 162 -20.69 9.23 23.61
C ASP A 162 -21.36 10.62 23.52
N GLU A 163 -21.12 11.35 22.43
CA GLU A 163 -21.67 12.69 22.20
C GLU A 163 -23.22 12.76 22.16
N GLY A 164 -23.89 11.61 21.98
CA GLY A 164 -25.34 11.42 22.03
C GLY A 164 -25.88 10.96 23.39
N GLY A 165 -25.05 10.88 24.43
CA GLY A 165 -25.44 10.46 25.78
C GLY A 165 -25.62 8.95 25.92
N ASN A 166 -25.20 8.15 24.94
CA ASN A 166 -25.27 6.71 24.99
C ASN A 166 -24.05 6.14 25.72
N PHE A 167 -24.28 5.18 26.62
CA PHE A 167 -23.23 4.59 27.44
C PHE A 167 -22.66 3.35 26.76
N SER A 168 -21.57 3.51 26.01
CA SER A 168 -20.83 2.39 25.39
C SER A 168 -19.46 2.24 26.03
N LYS A 169 -19.30 1.20 26.85
CA LYS A 169 -18.01 0.86 27.47
C LYS A 169 -17.01 0.24 26.49
N LEU A 170 -17.38 -0.01 25.24
CA LEU A 170 -16.49 -0.67 24.27
C LEU A 170 -16.18 0.31 23.13
N ARG A 171 -14.90 0.68 22.98
CA ARG A 171 -14.41 1.51 21.88
C ARG A 171 -13.39 0.73 21.08
N THR A 172 -13.45 0.86 19.76
CA THR A 172 -12.42 0.29 18.87
C THR A 172 -11.36 1.37 18.64
N GLN A 173 -10.10 1.01 18.81
CA GLN A 173 -8.97 1.91 18.56
C GLN A 173 -7.84 1.18 17.84
N ARG A 174 -6.95 1.95 17.19
CA ARG A 174 -5.77 1.41 16.51
C ARG A 174 -4.75 0.86 17.51
N THR A 175 -4.01 -0.19 17.15
CA THR A 175 -3.06 -0.86 18.06
C THR A 175 -1.63 -0.32 18.00
N GLY A 176 -1.23 0.30 16.88
CA GLY A 176 0.10 0.83 16.68
C GLY A 176 0.20 1.75 15.45
N ALA A 177 1.41 2.20 15.13
CA ALA A 177 1.63 3.02 13.93
C ALA A 177 1.34 2.22 12.64
N PRO A 178 0.78 2.85 11.60
CA PRO A 178 0.69 2.25 10.27
C PRO A 178 2.04 1.81 9.73
N VAL A 179 2.06 0.72 8.96
CA VAL A 179 3.25 0.30 8.19
C VAL A 179 3.49 1.27 7.05
N PHE A 180 2.40 1.70 6.40
CA PHE A 180 2.44 2.60 5.26
C PHE A 180 2.05 4.01 5.68
N ASP A 181 2.84 4.97 5.22
CA ASP A 181 2.66 6.39 5.48
C ASP A 181 1.57 6.97 4.57
N ILE A 182 1.43 6.41 3.36
CA ILE A 182 0.50 6.85 2.32
C ILE A 182 -0.34 5.67 1.84
N ILE A 183 -1.64 5.91 1.66
CA ILE A 183 -2.53 4.98 0.94
C ILE A 183 -2.92 5.61 -0.39
N VAL A 184 -2.80 4.83 -1.46
CA VAL A 184 -3.24 5.22 -2.81
C VAL A 184 -4.35 4.28 -3.23
N GLU A 185 -5.57 4.80 -3.38
CA GLU A 185 -6.70 4.01 -3.87
C GLU A 185 -6.88 4.24 -5.37
N LEU A 186 -6.80 3.16 -6.16
CA LEU A 186 -7.08 3.22 -7.59
C LEU A 186 -8.56 3.05 -7.85
N LEU A 187 -9.10 3.90 -8.71
CA LEU A 187 -10.51 3.90 -9.06
C LEU A 187 -10.76 2.94 -10.25
N PRO A 188 -11.63 1.93 -10.11
CA PRO A 188 -11.89 0.97 -11.18
C PRO A 188 -12.41 1.66 -12.45
N GLY A 189 -11.77 1.38 -13.58
CA GLY A 189 -12.14 1.98 -14.87
C GLY A 189 -11.69 3.44 -15.07
N GLN A 190 -10.95 4.02 -14.11
CA GLN A 190 -10.47 5.41 -14.17
C GLN A 190 -8.95 5.46 -13.98
N PRO A 191 -8.15 5.08 -15.00
CA PRO A 191 -6.69 4.97 -14.86
C PRO A 191 -5.97 6.32 -14.69
N GLU A 192 -6.64 7.42 -15.04
CA GLU A 192 -6.13 8.79 -14.91
C GLU A 192 -6.53 9.46 -13.58
N GLU A 193 -7.19 8.72 -12.68
CA GLU A 193 -7.64 9.22 -11.39
C GLU A 193 -7.26 8.27 -10.24
N CYS A 194 -6.84 8.83 -9.12
CA CYS A 194 -6.65 8.07 -7.88
C CYS A 194 -6.97 8.93 -6.66
N ARG A 195 -7.17 8.27 -5.52
CA ARG A 195 -7.28 8.95 -4.22
C ARG A 195 -6.02 8.71 -3.43
N VAL A 196 -5.50 9.75 -2.79
CA VAL A 196 -4.29 9.69 -1.97
C VAL A 196 -4.61 10.14 -0.56
N VAL A 197 -4.44 9.24 0.41
CA VAL A 197 -4.55 9.53 1.83
C VAL A 197 -3.15 9.81 2.36
N GLN A 198 -2.87 11.08 2.65
CA GLN A 198 -1.54 11.51 3.12
C GLN A 198 -1.28 11.21 4.60
N ASP A 199 -2.32 11.19 5.43
CA ASP A 199 -2.24 10.85 6.86
C ASP A 199 -3.09 9.62 7.15
N VAL A 200 -2.49 8.44 6.91
CA VAL A 200 -3.15 7.14 7.14
C VAL A 200 -3.55 6.98 8.59
N LYS A 201 -2.74 7.50 9.52
CA LYS A 201 -3.01 7.42 10.96
C LYS A 201 -4.33 8.12 11.28
N ARG A 202 -4.46 9.38 10.88
CA ARG A 202 -5.68 10.18 11.11
C ARG A 202 -6.88 9.58 10.40
N ALA A 203 -6.72 9.16 9.15
CA ALA A 203 -7.81 8.58 8.38
C ALA A 203 -8.38 7.30 9.03
N VAL A 204 -7.52 6.42 9.54
CA VAL A 204 -7.96 5.22 10.26
C VAL A 204 -8.68 5.59 11.56
N ASP A 205 -8.15 6.54 12.31
CA ASP A 205 -8.76 6.97 13.57
C ASP A 205 -10.18 7.57 13.30
N CYS A 206 -10.35 8.42 12.29
CA CYS A 206 -11.67 8.92 11.85
C CYS A 206 -12.63 7.78 11.43
N ILE A 207 -12.16 6.80 10.65
CA ILE A 207 -13.00 5.66 10.24
C ILE A 207 -13.48 4.85 11.45
N LEU A 208 -12.64 4.68 12.47
CA LEU A 208 -13.00 3.96 13.70
C LEU A 208 -14.02 4.72 14.55
N GLU A 209 -14.03 6.05 14.46
CA GLU A 209 -14.98 6.94 15.13
C GLU A 209 -16.28 7.12 14.33
N GLY A 210 -16.35 6.58 13.10
CA GLY A 210 -17.50 6.73 12.22
C GLY A 210 -17.55 8.08 11.50
N GLU A 211 -16.47 8.83 11.54
CA GLU A 211 -16.33 10.14 10.92
C GLU A 211 -15.88 10.03 9.45
N GLN A 212 -15.93 11.17 8.77
CA GLN A 212 -15.32 11.33 7.46
C GLN A 212 -13.81 11.55 7.59
N TYR A 213 -13.06 11.14 6.58
CA TYR A 213 -11.62 11.41 6.50
C TYR A 213 -11.27 12.10 5.19
N THR A 214 -10.21 12.91 5.23
CA THR A 214 -9.77 13.66 4.06
C THR A 214 -8.82 12.83 3.19
N ALA A 215 -9.04 12.88 1.88
CA ALA A 215 -8.16 12.34 0.86
C ALA A 215 -7.98 13.35 -0.28
N GLU A 216 -6.86 13.26 -0.98
CA GLU A 216 -6.65 14.00 -2.22
C GLU A 216 -7.22 13.22 -3.39
N LEU A 217 -8.06 13.85 -4.20
CA LEU A 217 -8.45 13.32 -5.50
C LEU A 217 -7.47 13.87 -6.54
N ARG A 218 -6.64 12.98 -7.07
CA ARG A 218 -5.61 13.34 -8.06
C ARG A 218 -6.03 12.89 -9.44
N ARG A 219 -5.95 13.79 -10.41
CA ARG A 219 -6.39 13.56 -11.80
C ARG A 219 -5.37 14.09 -12.79
N ARG A 220 -5.19 13.39 -13.90
CA ARG A 220 -4.42 13.95 -15.03
C ARG A 220 -5.32 14.87 -15.85
N GLY A 221 -4.94 16.14 -15.94
CA GLY A 221 -5.55 17.12 -16.83
C GLY A 221 -5.21 16.87 -18.31
N GLN A 222 -5.98 17.49 -19.21
CA GLN A 222 -5.77 17.37 -20.67
C GLN A 222 -4.43 17.96 -21.14
N ASP A 223 -3.84 18.85 -20.35
CA ASP A 223 -2.52 19.45 -20.57
C ASP A 223 -1.37 18.61 -19.98
N GLY A 224 -1.68 17.44 -19.41
CA GLY A 224 -0.73 16.54 -18.76
C GLY A 224 -0.37 16.93 -17.33
N ARG A 225 -0.92 18.02 -16.78
CA ARG A 225 -0.68 18.41 -15.38
C ARG A 225 -1.52 17.57 -14.43
N VAL A 226 -1.02 17.38 -13.21
CA VAL A 226 -1.77 16.75 -12.13
C VAL A 226 -2.63 17.80 -11.43
N LEU A 227 -3.95 17.60 -11.47
CA LEU A 227 -4.92 18.36 -10.69
C LEU A 227 -5.14 17.64 -9.36
N ILE A 228 -5.10 18.38 -8.26
CA ILE A 228 -5.25 17.85 -6.91
C ILE A 228 -6.40 18.60 -6.23
N ASP A 229 -7.49 17.89 -5.96
CA ASP A 229 -8.63 18.37 -5.19
C ASP A 229 -8.66 17.70 -3.82
N THR A 230 -9.23 18.37 -2.82
CA THR A 230 -9.47 17.78 -1.49
C THR A 230 -10.87 17.18 -1.43
N LEU A 231 -10.99 15.97 -0.90
CA LEU A 231 -12.24 15.23 -0.78
C LEU A 231 -12.41 14.70 0.65
N ASP A 232 -13.58 14.88 1.24
CA ASP A 232 -13.96 14.24 2.51
C ASP A 232 -14.80 12.98 2.21
N LEU A 233 -14.37 11.83 2.77
CA LEU A 233 -14.84 10.47 2.44
C LEU A 233 -15.41 9.70 3.62
#